data_AF-A0A973MN55-F1
#
_entry.id   AF-A0A973MN55-F1
#
_cell.length_a   1.000
_cell.length_b   1.000
_cell.length_c   1.000
_cell.angle_alpha   90.00
_cell.angle_beta   90.00
_cell.angle_gamma   90.00
#
_symmetry.space_group_name_H-M   'P 1'
#
loop_
_entity.id
_entity.type
_entity.pdbx_description
1 polymer ?
#
loop_
_entity_poly.entity_id
_entity_poly.type
_entity_poly.pdbx_seq_one_letter_code
_entity_poly.pdbx_strand_id
1 'polypeptide(L)'
;DHWYEEEEEIFIHPRDPHKRVDAIASSRHVQVSVGGMLVADTHRPVLLFETGLPTRYYIPREDVRLDLLEPTEHHTGCPYKGTAQYWSVRGEADVPPDIVWSYPKPLPAVGTIKGLLAFYNEAADITVDGERVERPVTPFSTMLKQSSRRGRGPA
;
A
#
# COMPACT_ATOMS: atom_id res chain seq x y z
N ASP A 1 22.67 10.16 12.40
CA ASP A 1 22.63 9.57 13.75
C ASP A 1 21.57 8.48 13.78
N HIS A 2 21.97 7.24 14.10
CA HIS A 2 21.08 6.08 14.20
C HIS A 2 20.79 5.80 15.68
N TRP A 3 19.55 5.43 15.99
CA TRP A 3 19.13 5.03 17.33
C TRP A 3 18.78 3.54 17.33
N TYR A 4 19.11 2.84 18.41
CA TYR A 4 18.86 1.41 18.54
C TYR A 4 18.15 1.12 19.86
N GLU A 5 17.24 0.15 19.82
CA GLU A 5 16.72 -0.55 20.99
C GLU A 5 17.22 -1.99 20.89
N GLU A 6 18.12 -2.37 21.80
CA GLU A 6 18.98 -3.55 21.65
C GLU A 6 19.73 -3.51 20.29
N GLU A 7 19.62 -4.55 19.49
CA GLU A 7 20.24 -4.66 18.14
C GLU A 7 19.32 -4.15 17.02
N GLU A 8 18.10 -3.71 17.35
CA GLU A 8 17.14 -3.21 16.35
C GLU A 8 17.20 -1.70 16.21
N GLU A 9 17.40 -1.23 14.98
CA GLU A 9 17.37 0.20 14.67
C GLU A 9 15.95 0.78 14.85
N ILE A 10 15.85 1.85 15.63
CA ILE A 10 14.71 2.75 15.65
C ILE A 10 14.92 3.81 14.56
N PHE A 11 14.09 3.76 13.53
CA PHE A 11 14.06 4.74 12.46
C PHE A 11 12.68 5.41 12.40
N ILE A 12 12.64 6.71 12.07
CA ILE A 12 11.47 7.60 12.13
C ILE A 12 11.00 7.92 13.56
N HIS A 13 10.53 6.93 14.34
CA HIS A 13 10.14 7.09 15.75
C HIS A 13 10.09 5.73 16.48
N PRO A 14 10.17 5.70 17.84
CA PRO A 14 10.00 4.46 18.61
C PRO A 14 8.64 3.81 18.37
N ARG A 15 8.57 2.47 18.44
CA ARG A 15 7.33 1.72 18.26
C ARG A 15 6.44 1.86 19.50
N ASP A 16 5.15 1.96 19.29
CA ASP A 16 4.12 2.01 20.34
C ASP A 16 3.77 0.58 20.75
N PRO A 17 3.89 0.21 22.04
CA PRO A 17 3.60 -1.14 22.53
C PRO A 17 2.14 -1.55 22.38
N HIS A 18 1.22 -0.60 22.19
CA HIS A 18 -0.21 -0.86 21.96
C HIS A 18 -0.59 -0.94 20.48
N LYS A 19 0.36 -0.65 19.58
CA LYS A 19 0.13 -0.73 18.15
C LYS A 19 0.40 -2.13 17.63
N ARG A 20 -0.63 -2.75 17.07
CA ARG A 20 -0.56 -4.06 16.45
C ARG A 20 -0.47 -3.93 14.94
N VAL A 21 0.40 -4.75 14.34
CA VAL A 21 0.54 -4.89 12.88
C VAL A 21 0.68 -6.38 12.56
N ASP A 22 -0.38 -7.01 12.05
CA ASP A 22 -0.36 -8.42 11.64
C ASP A 22 -0.46 -8.53 10.12
N ALA A 23 0.27 -9.49 9.56
CA ALA A 23 0.20 -9.86 8.15
C ALA A 23 -0.20 -11.33 8.03
N ILE A 24 -1.45 -11.59 7.62
CA ILE A 24 -2.04 -12.93 7.61
C ILE A 24 -2.33 -13.35 6.17
N ALA A 25 -1.78 -14.50 5.76
CA ALA A 25 -2.10 -15.09 4.46
C ALA A 25 -3.57 -15.49 4.39
N SER A 26 -4.18 -15.33 3.21
CA SER A 26 -5.59 -15.62 2.99
C SER A 26 -5.79 -16.27 1.63
N SER A 27 -6.92 -16.96 1.47
CA SER A 27 -7.39 -17.52 0.20
C SER A 27 -8.57 -16.74 -0.40
N ARG A 28 -8.91 -15.59 0.18
CA ARG A 28 -9.97 -14.72 -0.32
C ARG A 28 -9.61 -14.20 -1.71
N HIS A 29 -10.62 -14.05 -2.56
CA HIS A 29 -10.44 -13.46 -3.88
C HIS A 29 -10.41 -11.94 -3.75
N VAL A 30 -9.31 -11.30 -4.12
CA VAL A 30 -9.17 -9.85 -4.07
C VAL A 30 -8.90 -9.32 -5.47
N GLN A 31 -9.75 -8.38 -5.89
CA GLN A 31 -9.58 -7.65 -7.15
C GLN A 31 -9.41 -6.17 -6.85
N VAL A 32 -8.47 -5.54 -7.57
CA VAL A 32 -8.17 -4.11 -7.44
C VAL A 32 -8.29 -3.45 -8.80
N SER A 33 -9.17 -2.46 -8.90
CA SER A 33 -9.33 -1.62 -10.08
C SER A 33 -8.97 -0.16 -9.77
N VAL A 34 -8.37 0.52 -10.73
CA VAL A 34 -7.99 1.94 -10.63
C VAL A 34 -8.49 2.64 -11.89
N GLY A 35 -9.27 3.71 -11.75
CA GLY A 35 -9.89 4.39 -12.90
C GLY A 35 -10.74 3.45 -13.77
N GLY A 36 -11.43 2.48 -13.15
CA GLY A 36 -12.22 1.47 -13.87
C GLY A 36 -11.41 0.35 -14.55
N MET A 37 -10.07 0.40 -14.53
CA MET A 37 -9.21 -0.64 -15.09
C MET A 37 -8.78 -1.65 -14.02
N LEU A 38 -8.97 -2.95 -14.28
CA LEU A 38 -8.46 -4.01 -13.39
C LEU A 38 -6.92 -4.03 -13.42
N VAL A 39 -6.30 -3.78 -12.27
CA VAL A 39 -4.84 -3.72 -12.10
C VAL A 39 -4.29 -4.94 -11.38
N ALA A 40 -5.07 -5.56 -10.50
CA ALA A 40 -4.66 -6.77 -9.78
C ALA A 40 -5.84 -7.72 -9.54
N ASP A 41 -5.56 -9.02 -9.55
CA ASP A 41 -6.53 -10.10 -9.31
C ASP A 41 -5.81 -11.29 -8.66
N THR A 42 -6.14 -11.61 -7.41
CA THR A 42 -5.43 -12.66 -6.64
C THR A 42 -6.36 -13.50 -5.77
N HIS A 43 -6.01 -14.78 -5.63
CA HIS A 43 -6.61 -15.72 -4.66
C HIS A 43 -5.66 -16.06 -3.50
N ARG A 44 -4.55 -15.33 -3.37
CA ARG A 44 -3.52 -15.56 -2.36
C ARG A 44 -3.00 -14.25 -1.75
N PRO A 45 -3.90 -13.32 -1.35
CA PRO A 45 -3.46 -12.08 -0.74
C PRO A 45 -2.91 -12.33 0.67
N VAL A 46 -2.12 -11.38 1.14
CA VAL A 46 -1.79 -11.22 2.55
C VAL A 46 -2.57 -10.01 3.06
N LEU A 47 -3.45 -10.23 4.04
CA LEU A 47 -4.22 -9.17 4.67
C LEU A 47 -3.40 -8.59 5.82
N LEU A 48 -3.14 -7.29 5.75
CA LEU A 48 -2.45 -6.56 6.79
C LEU A 48 -3.46 -5.80 7.65
N PHE A 49 -3.45 -6.10 8.94
CA PHE A 49 -4.26 -5.45 9.96
C PHE A 49 -3.34 -4.53 10.78
N GLU A 50 -3.67 -3.25 10.84
CA GLU A 50 -2.91 -2.27 11.61
C GLU A 50 -3.87 -1.45 12.48
N THR A 51 -3.53 -1.30 13.77
CA THR A 51 -4.36 -0.55 14.71
C THR A 51 -4.72 0.83 14.16
N GLY A 52 -6.03 1.09 14.04
CA GLY A 52 -6.57 2.38 13.59
C GLY A 52 -6.55 2.62 12.07
N LEU A 53 -6.14 1.63 11.26
CA LEU A 53 -6.15 1.74 9.80
C LEU A 53 -7.05 0.67 9.15
N PRO A 54 -7.60 0.95 7.95
CA PRO A 54 -8.31 -0.06 7.18
C PRO A 54 -7.36 -1.20 6.80
N THR A 55 -7.91 -2.39 6.63
CA THR A 55 -7.16 -3.55 6.12
C THR A 55 -6.53 -3.22 4.77
N ARG A 56 -5.23 -3.50 4.65
CA ARG A 56 -4.49 -3.41 3.39
C ARG A 56 -4.31 -4.80 2.82
N TYR A 57 -4.55 -4.92 1.52
CA TYR A 57 -4.42 -6.18 0.79
C TYR A 57 -3.09 -6.16 0.05
N TYR A 58 -2.16 -6.99 0.48
CA TYR A 58 -0.88 -7.18 -0.17
C TYR A 58 -0.99 -8.33 -1.18
N ILE A 59 -0.65 -8.04 -2.42
CA ILE A 59 -0.88 -8.87 -3.58
C ILE A 59 0.48 -9.31 -4.15
N PRO A 60 0.66 -10.61 -4.46
CA PRO A 60 1.86 -11.09 -5.14
C PRO A 60 2.10 -10.36 -6.45
N ARG A 61 3.35 -10.06 -6.78
CA ARG A 61 3.68 -9.24 -7.96
C ARG A 61 3.18 -9.88 -9.24
N GLU A 62 3.17 -11.20 -9.29
CA GLU A 62 2.70 -11.98 -10.43
C GLU A 62 1.19 -11.90 -10.67
N ASP A 63 0.44 -11.44 -9.67
CA ASP A 63 -1.01 -11.24 -9.74
C ASP A 63 -1.36 -9.75 -10.00
N VAL A 64 -0.35 -8.92 -10.29
CA VAL A 64 -0.49 -7.48 -10.59
C VAL A 64 -0.03 -7.21 -12.02
N ARG A 65 -0.80 -6.40 -12.76
CA ARG A 65 -0.42 -5.88 -14.09
C ARG A 65 0.67 -4.81 -13.96
N LEU A 66 1.91 -5.25 -13.76
CA LEU A 66 3.07 -4.37 -13.58
C LEU A 66 3.36 -3.49 -14.81
N ASP A 67 2.91 -3.89 -15.99
CA ASP A 67 2.98 -3.10 -17.24
C ASP A 67 2.20 -1.79 -17.16
N LEU A 68 1.19 -1.73 -16.28
CA LEU A 68 0.45 -0.50 -15.99
C LEU A 68 1.10 0.38 -14.93
N LEU A 69 2.18 -0.07 -14.30
CA LEU A 69 2.79 0.64 -13.19
C LEU A 69 4.06 1.36 -13.65
N GLU A 70 4.27 2.56 -13.10
CA GLU A 70 5.48 3.35 -13.29
C GLU A 70 6.17 3.57 -11.94
N PRO A 71 7.39 3.05 -11.73
CA PRO A 71 8.11 3.29 -10.49
C PRO A 71 8.40 4.77 -10.32
N THR A 72 8.35 5.24 -9.08
CA THR A 72 8.69 6.63 -8.74
C THR A 72 9.89 6.67 -7.81
N GLU A 73 10.50 7.85 -7.68
CA GLU A 73 11.56 8.08 -6.70
C GLU A 73 11.01 8.21 -5.27
N HIS A 74 9.69 8.15 -5.09
CA HIS A 74 9.05 8.33 -3.80
C HIS A 74 9.28 7.13 -2.88
N HIS A 75 9.70 7.44 -1.64
CA HIS A 75 9.93 6.45 -0.59
C HIS A 75 9.43 7.00 0.74
N THR A 76 8.92 6.12 1.59
CA THR A 76 8.50 6.48 2.96
C THR A 76 9.05 5.46 3.96
N GLY A 77 9.45 5.95 5.13
CA GLY A 77 9.85 5.09 6.24
C GLY A 77 8.66 4.79 7.16
N CYS A 78 8.52 3.54 7.58
CA CYS A 78 7.56 3.12 8.60
C CYS A 78 8.28 2.31 9.68
N PRO A 79 8.27 2.72 10.96
CA PRO A 79 8.99 2.02 12.03
C PRO A 79 8.50 0.59 12.26
N TYR A 80 7.32 0.23 11.76
CA TYR A 80 6.72 -1.09 11.88
C TYR A 80 6.94 -1.98 10.66
N LYS A 81 7.29 -1.41 9.50
CA LYS A 81 7.29 -2.14 8.22
C LYS A 81 8.57 -2.00 7.41
N GLY A 82 9.42 -1.01 7.68
CA GLY A 82 10.61 -0.72 6.89
C GLY A 82 10.41 0.45 5.93
N THR A 83 11.17 0.46 4.84
CA THR A 83 11.07 1.50 3.80
C THR A 83 10.20 1.01 2.65
N ALA A 84 9.15 1.78 2.35
CA ALA A 84 8.29 1.56 1.20
C ALA A 84 8.88 2.24 -0.04
N GLN A 85 8.72 1.57 -1.19
CA GLN A 85 8.95 2.11 -2.53
C GLN A 85 7.60 2.19 -3.25
N TYR A 86 7.44 3.17 -4.15
CA TYR A 86 6.14 3.52 -4.73
C TYR A 86 6.11 3.42 -6.25
N TRP A 87 4.89 3.24 -6.77
CA TRP A 87 4.55 3.34 -8.18
C TRP A 87 3.30 4.19 -8.36
N SER A 88 3.24 4.86 -9.51
CA SER A 88 2.02 5.44 -10.05
C SER A 88 1.38 4.47 -11.05
N VAL A 89 0.05 4.50 -11.15
CA VAL A 89 -0.67 3.75 -12.20
C VAL A 89 -0.71 4.62 -13.45
N ARG A 90 -0.21 4.11 -14.57
CA ARG A 90 -0.31 4.74 -15.88
C ARG A 90 -1.79 4.80 -16.28
N GLY A 91 -2.30 5.99 -16.62
CA GLY A 91 -3.70 6.12 -17.00
C GLY A 91 -4.24 7.54 -16.91
N GLU A 92 -5.55 7.64 -16.64
CA GLU A 92 -6.32 8.88 -16.67
C GLU A 92 -5.79 9.98 -15.74
N ALA A 93 -6.06 11.23 -16.11
CA ALA A 93 -5.58 12.43 -15.41
C ALA A 93 -6.06 12.57 -13.95
N ASP A 94 -7.04 11.77 -13.52
CA ASP A 94 -7.65 11.85 -12.19
C ASP A 94 -7.16 10.80 -11.19
N VAL A 95 -6.25 9.91 -11.61
CA VAL A 95 -5.60 8.96 -10.70
C VAL A 95 -4.44 9.66 -9.97
N PRO A 96 -4.44 9.70 -8.62
CA PRO A 96 -3.31 10.28 -7.88
C PRO A 96 -2.02 9.50 -8.15
N PRO A 97 -0.85 10.17 -8.15
CA PRO A 97 0.43 9.47 -8.19
C PRO A 97 0.69 8.70 -6.88
N ASP A 98 1.67 7.80 -6.92
CA ASP A 98 2.20 7.08 -5.75
C ASP A 98 1.14 6.29 -4.96
N ILE A 99 0.18 5.69 -5.69
CA ILE A 99 -0.94 4.96 -5.06
C ILE A 99 -0.67 3.48 -4.80
N VAL A 100 0.44 2.96 -5.32
CA VAL A 100 0.88 1.57 -5.13
C VAL A 100 2.20 1.58 -4.39
N TRP A 101 2.37 0.70 -3.42
CA TRP A 101 3.65 0.56 -2.71
C TRP A 101 4.01 -0.88 -2.43
N SER A 102 5.28 -1.10 -2.10
CA SER A 102 5.82 -2.39 -1.69
C SER A 102 6.91 -2.19 -0.65
N TYR A 103 7.10 -3.19 0.23
CA TYR A 103 8.25 -3.25 1.13
C TYR A 103 9.22 -4.33 0.62
N PRO A 104 10.32 -3.98 -0.06
CA PRO A 104 11.29 -4.96 -0.57
C PRO A 104 12.10 -5.62 0.56
N LYS A 105 12.30 -4.89 1.67
CA LYS A 105 13.02 -5.33 2.87
C LYS A 105 12.18 -4.99 4.10
N PRO A 106 11.06 -5.69 4.34
CA PRO A 106 10.23 -5.41 5.50
C PRO A 106 10.94 -5.84 6.79
N LEU A 107 10.48 -5.32 7.92
CA LEU A 107 10.91 -5.81 9.23
C LEU A 107 10.44 -7.25 9.47
N PRO A 108 11.14 -8.05 10.30
CA PRO A 108 10.82 -9.46 10.52
C PRO A 108 9.38 -9.73 10.92
N ALA A 109 8.80 -8.88 11.78
CA ALA A 109 7.43 -8.99 12.27
C ALA A 109 6.36 -9.00 11.15
N VAL A 110 6.66 -8.39 10.01
CA VAL A 110 5.78 -8.37 8.83
C VAL A 110 6.48 -8.96 7.61
N GLY A 111 7.41 -9.90 7.81
CA GLY A 111 8.19 -10.53 6.73
C GLY A 111 7.34 -11.11 5.60
N THR A 112 6.12 -11.55 5.91
CA THR A 112 5.15 -12.13 4.96
C THR A 112 4.75 -11.16 3.83
N ILE A 113 4.84 -9.84 4.03
CA ILE A 113 4.52 -8.86 2.96
C ILE A 113 5.72 -8.53 2.04
N LYS A 114 6.86 -9.21 2.21
CA LYS A 114 8.08 -8.93 1.46
C LYS A 114 7.84 -8.96 -0.05
N GLY A 115 8.08 -7.82 -0.68
CA GLY A 115 7.98 -7.67 -2.13
C GLY A 115 6.57 -7.74 -2.71
N LEU A 116 5.53 -7.92 -1.90
CA LEU A 116 4.13 -7.82 -2.31
C LEU A 116 3.75 -6.36 -2.55
N LEU A 117 2.74 -6.10 -3.38
CA LEU A 117 2.23 -4.76 -3.64
C LEU A 117 0.91 -4.52 -2.92
N ALA A 118 0.71 -3.32 -2.38
CA ALA A 118 -0.57 -2.87 -1.87
C ALA A 118 -0.96 -1.54 -2.53
N PHE A 119 -2.26 -1.26 -2.52
CA PHE A 119 -2.87 -0.08 -3.11
C PHE A 119 -3.55 0.75 -2.02
N TYR A 120 -3.59 2.07 -2.18
CA TYR A 120 -4.42 2.89 -1.29
C TYR A 120 -5.88 2.61 -1.62
N ASN A 121 -6.60 1.94 -0.70
CA ASN A 121 -8.04 1.71 -0.78
C ASN A 121 -8.81 3.03 -1.03
N GLU A 122 -8.26 4.16 -0.60
CA GLU A 122 -8.79 5.51 -0.78
C GLU A 122 -8.78 5.97 -2.25
N ALA A 123 -7.94 5.37 -3.09
CA ALA A 123 -7.77 5.71 -4.51
C ALA A 123 -8.08 4.54 -5.46
N ALA A 124 -8.22 3.32 -4.94
CA ALA A 124 -8.57 2.13 -5.70
C ALA A 124 -9.97 1.61 -5.35
N ASP A 125 -10.60 0.94 -6.30
CA ASP A 125 -11.79 0.14 -6.08
C ASP A 125 -11.38 -1.29 -5.76
N ILE A 126 -11.78 -1.76 -4.59
CA ILE A 126 -11.41 -3.09 -4.10
C ILE A 126 -12.67 -3.94 -3.95
N THR A 127 -12.61 -5.16 -4.47
CA THR A 127 -13.63 -6.20 -4.27
C THR A 127 -12.97 -7.37 -3.55
N VAL A 128 -13.66 -7.92 -2.55
CA VAL A 128 -13.24 -9.11 -1.81
C VAL A 128 -14.35 -10.14 -1.87
N ASP A 129 -14.06 -11.32 -2.42
CA ASP A 129 -15.03 -12.42 -2.64
C ASP A 129 -16.29 -11.96 -3.39
N GLY A 130 -16.12 -11.09 -4.39
CA GLY A 130 -17.22 -10.50 -5.17
C GLY A 130 -17.94 -9.34 -4.49
N GLU A 131 -17.64 -9.01 -3.23
CA GLU A 131 -18.22 -7.90 -2.50
C GLU A 131 -17.34 -6.65 -2.55
N ARG A 132 -17.92 -5.52 -2.96
CA ARG A 132 -17.20 -4.24 -3.02
C ARG A 132 -16.92 -3.73 -1.60
N VAL A 133 -15.65 -3.43 -1.33
CA VAL A 133 -15.21 -2.77 -0.09
C VAL A 133 -15.50 -1.28 -0.21
N GLU A 134 -16.13 -0.70 0.81
CA GLU A 134 -16.35 0.75 0.87
C GLU A 134 -15.01 1.49 0.92
N ARG A 135 -14.90 2.56 0.13
CA ARG A 135 -13.70 3.39 0.10
C ARG A 135 -13.55 4.12 1.44
N PRO A 136 -12.49 3.86 2.22
CA PRO A 136 -12.38 4.44 3.55
C PRO A 136 -12.03 5.93 3.48
N VAL A 137 -12.41 6.66 4.53
CA VAL A 137 -11.91 8.01 4.79
C VAL A 137 -10.85 7.92 5.89
N THR A 138 -9.61 8.23 5.53
CA THR A 138 -8.45 8.12 6.42
C THR A 138 -7.61 9.40 6.33
N PRO A 139 -6.56 9.56 7.16
CA PRO A 139 -5.63 10.68 7.02
C PRO A 139 -5.01 10.80 5.61
N PHE A 140 -4.91 9.68 4.86
CA PHE A 140 -4.36 9.66 3.50
C PHE A 140 -5.33 10.22 2.45
N SER A 141 -6.65 10.21 2.70
CA SER A 141 -7.65 10.66 1.74
C SER A 141 -7.46 12.11 1.29
N THR A 142 -7.07 13.00 2.22
CA THR A 142 -6.83 14.42 1.91
C THR A 142 -5.54 14.61 1.12
N MET A 143 -4.48 13.90 1.50
CA MET A 143 -3.20 13.90 0.78
C MET A 143 -3.40 13.50 -0.68
N LEU A 144 -4.07 12.37 -0.93
CA LEU A 144 -4.31 11.84 -2.27
C LEU A 144 -5.13 12.79 -3.16
N LYS A 145 -6.13 13.47 -2.58
CA LYS A 145 -6.92 14.50 -3.29
C LYS A 145 -6.12 15.74 -3.67
N GLN A 146 -5.11 16.11 -2.88
CA GLN A 146 -4.25 17.24 -3.18
C GLN A 146 -3.21 16.89 -4.25
N SER A 147 -2.70 15.66 -4.22
CA SER A 147 -1.72 15.17 -5.20
C SER A 147 -2.30 15.05 -6.62
N SER A 148 -3.55 14.59 -6.77
CA SER A 148 -4.20 14.53 -8.09
C SER A 148 -4.40 15.91 -8.73
N ARG A 149 -4.63 16.95 -7.91
CA ARG A 149 -4.79 18.33 -8.40
C ARG A 149 -3.49 18.96 -8.88
N ARG A 150 -2.34 18.58 -8.30
CA ARG A 150 -1.02 19.12 -8.68
C ARG A 150 -0.45 18.48 -9.94
N GLY A 151 -0.88 17.26 -10.30
CA GLY A 151 -0.51 16.60 -11.57
C GLY A 151 -1.10 17.27 -12.82
N ARG A 152 -2.09 18.15 -12.67
CA ARG A 152 -2.60 19.01 -13.74
C ARG A 152 -1.68 20.22 -13.92
N GLY A 153 -0.56 20.06 -14.62
CA GLY A 153 0.20 21.19 -15.17
C GLY A 153 -0.65 21.99 -16.18
N PRO A 154 -0.42 23.30 -16.39
CA PRO A 154 -1.18 24.07 -17.36
C PRO A 154 -0.95 23.50 -18.77
N ALA A 155 -2.04 23.43 -19.54
CA ALA A 155 -2.05 23.00 -20.94
C ALA A 155 -1.20 23.91 -21.84
#